data_AF-A0A8H2WX59-F1
#
_entry.id   AF-A0A8H2WX59-F1
#
_cell.length_a   1.000
_cell.length_b   1.000
_cell.length_c   1.000
_cell.angle_alpha   90.00
_cell.angle_beta   90.00
_cell.angle_gamma   90.00
#
_symmetry.space_group_name_H-M   'P 1'
#
loop_
_entity.id
_entity.type
_entity.pdbx_description
1 polymer ?
#
loop_
_entity_poly.entity_id
_entity_poly.type
_entity_poly.pdbx_seq_one_letter_code
_entity_poly.pdbx_strand_id
1 'polypeptide(L)'
;MQSVAGSWWRPAAGPSTRHSQTQINSVNQNKRFTDFWPALEEGPHDSVHNEINSDMAASFSPADPLFFLHHNNVDRLWARWQGRDASRLNDYSGNTVQGQSQTDRSRYPLATLDDTIDVGIQGFLPVKVRDLMDTQGPTLCYKASPVVLPINRLS
;
A
#
# COMPACT_ATOMS: atom_id res chain seq x y z
N MET A 1 -27.11 -30.49 -26.26
CA MET A 1 -25.94 -29.89 -25.61
C MET A 1 -26.18 -28.39 -25.55
N GLN A 2 -26.61 -27.85 -24.42
CA GLN A 2 -26.82 -26.42 -24.27
C GLN A 2 -25.47 -25.75 -24.02
N SER A 3 -25.14 -24.79 -24.86
CA SER A 3 -23.98 -23.92 -24.74
C SER A 3 -24.18 -23.02 -23.52
N VAL A 4 -23.27 -23.12 -22.55
CA VAL A 4 -23.16 -22.14 -21.48
C VAL A 4 -22.33 -20.97 -22.01
N ALA A 5 -23.00 -19.86 -22.28
CA ALA A 5 -22.34 -18.58 -22.51
C ALA A 5 -21.54 -18.23 -21.26
N GLY A 6 -20.21 -18.35 -21.36
CA GLY A 6 -19.30 -17.96 -20.29
C GLY A 6 -19.41 -16.46 -20.05
N SER A 7 -20.02 -16.09 -18.92
CA SER A 7 -19.85 -14.76 -18.35
C SER A 7 -18.37 -14.60 -17.98
N TRP A 8 -17.61 -13.91 -18.83
CA TRP A 8 -16.21 -13.54 -18.58
C TRP A 8 -16.06 -12.59 -17.39
N TRP A 9 -17.18 -12.06 -16.88
CA TRP A 9 -17.21 -11.26 -15.68
C TRP A 9 -17.75 -12.09 -14.53
N ARG A 10 -16.86 -12.45 -13.61
CA ARG A 10 -17.24 -12.76 -12.23
C ARG A 10 -17.29 -11.41 -11.49
N PRO A 11 -18.39 -11.08 -10.79
CA PRO A 11 -18.35 -10.00 -9.81
C PRO A 11 -17.13 -10.20 -8.91
N ALA A 12 -16.51 -9.11 -8.46
CA ALA A 12 -15.45 -9.12 -7.45
C ALA A 12 -15.99 -9.54 -6.06
N ALA A 13 -16.65 -10.70 -6.02
CA ALA A 13 -17.06 -11.43 -4.85
C ALA A 13 -16.19 -12.70 -4.79
N GLY A 14 -14.89 -12.51 -4.67
CA GLY A 14 -13.97 -13.51 -4.15
C GLY A 14 -14.00 -13.50 -2.61
N PRO A 15 -13.69 -14.62 -1.92
CA PRO A 15 -13.92 -14.83 -0.48
C PRO A 15 -12.97 -14.06 0.46
N SER A 16 -12.16 -13.13 -0.05
CA SER A 16 -11.14 -12.49 0.76
C SER A 16 -11.71 -11.35 1.57
N THR A 17 -11.90 -11.60 2.87
CA THR A 17 -12.22 -10.56 3.84
C THR A 17 -11.07 -9.56 4.02
N ARG A 18 -9.88 -9.82 3.45
CA ARG A 18 -8.63 -9.11 3.70
C ARG A 18 -8.52 -7.74 3.01
N HIS A 19 -9.33 -7.46 2.01
CA HIS A 19 -9.46 -6.12 1.42
C HIS A 19 -10.88 -5.55 1.55
N SER A 20 -11.71 -6.14 2.43
CA SER A 20 -13.05 -5.62 2.73
C SER A 20 -13.00 -4.24 3.40
N GLN A 21 -14.09 -3.48 3.33
CA GLN A 21 -14.16 -2.18 4.01
C GLN A 21 -13.92 -2.28 5.52
N THR A 22 -14.40 -3.36 6.16
CA THR A 22 -14.15 -3.63 7.58
C THR A 22 -12.66 -3.82 7.85
N GLN A 23 -11.96 -4.61 7.01
CA GLN A 23 -10.52 -4.79 7.15
C GLN A 23 -9.75 -3.50 6.89
N ILE A 24 -10.07 -2.76 5.83
CA ILE A 24 -9.46 -1.45 5.54
C ILE A 24 -9.64 -0.49 6.72
N ASN A 25 -10.84 -0.44 7.30
CA ASN A 25 -11.11 0.38 8.48
C ASN A 25 -10.24 -0.05 9.67
N SER A 26 -10.11 -1.35 9.92
CA SER A 26 -9.26 -1.89 10.98
C SER A 26 -7.79 -1.53 10.78
N VAL A 27 -7.25 -1.70 9.56
CA VAL A 27 -5.87 -1.33 9.22
C VAL A 27 -5.64 0.17 9.46
N ASN A 28 -6.52 1.03 8.96
CA ASN A 28 -6.38 2.49 9.13
C ASN A 28 -6.58 3.00 10.57
N GLN A 29 -7.10 2.17 11.49
CA GLN A 29 -7.22 2.49 12.92
C GLN A 29 -5.91 2.27 13.71
N ASN A 30 -4.94 1.54 13.14
CA ASN A 30 -3.63 1.37 13.78
C ASN A 30 -3.00 2.72 14.10
N LYS A 31 -2.39 2.81 15.29
CA LYS A 31 -1.86 4.08 15.82
C LYS A 31 -0.44 4.36 15.40
N ARG A 32 0.39 3.31 15.31
CA ARG A 32 1.81 3.39 15.01
C ARG A 32 2.08 2.84 13.62
N PHE A 33 3.08 3.37 12.95
CA PHE A 33 3.54 2.89 11.65
C PHE A 33 3.88 1.40 11.69
N THR A 34 4.56 0.95 12.75
CA THR A 34 4.97 -0.46 12.94
C THR A 34 3.81 -1.43 13.10
N ASP A 35 2.59 -0.94 13.36
CA ASP A 35 1.38 -1.76 13.39
C ASP A 35 0.56 -1.57 12.10
N PHE A 36 0.60 -0.37 11.51
CA PHE A 36 -0.12 -0.02 10.29
C PHE A 36 0.47 -0.67 9.03
N TRP A 37 1.77 -0.51 8.78
CA TRP A 37 2.40 -0.97 7.54
C TRP A 37 2.29 -2.50 7.36
N PRO A 38 2.56 -3.37 8.36
CA PRO A 38 2.47 -4.81 8.12
C PRO A 38 1.01 -5.25 7.95
N ALA A 39 0.08 -4.61 8.65
CA ALA A 39 -1.35 -4.90 8.50
C ALA A 39 -1.91 -4.48 7.13
N LEU A 40 -1.34 -3.44 6.51
CA LEU A 40 -1.66 -3.04 5.13
C LEU A 40 -1.01 -4.00 4.11
N GLU A 41 0.27 -4.31 4.31
CA GLU A 41 1.09 -5.17 3.45
C GLU A 41 0.54 -6.60 3.38
N GLU A 42 0.43 -7.29 4.52
CA GLU A 42 0.01 -8.69 4.63
C GLU A 42 -1.51 -8.89 4.47
N GLY A 43 -2.25 -7.78 4.46
CA GLY A 43 -3.70 -7.75 4.35
C GLY A 43 -4.16 -7.32 2.95
N PRO A 44 -4.70 -6.10 2.79
CA PRO A 44 -5.25 -5.65 1.52
C PRO A 44 -4.26 -5.70 0.34
N HIS A 45 -2.98 -5.36 0.54
CA HIS A 45 -1.98 -5.33 -0.53
C HIS A 45 -1.71 -6.75 -1.07
N ASP A 46 -1.20 -7.65 -0.23
CA ASP A 46 -0.86 -9.01 -0.64
C ASP A 46 -2.09 -9.79 -1.14
N SER A 47 -3.26 -9.58 -0.56
CA SER A 47 -4.48 -10.26 -1.03
C SER A 47 -4.85 -9.92 -2.48
N VAL A 48 -4.75 -8.64 -2.88
CA VAL A 48 -5.11 -8.22 -4.24
C VAL A 48 -4.08 -8.71 -5.26
N HIS A 49 -2.79 -8.66 -4.92
CA HIS A 49 -1.72 -9.26 -5.73
C HIS A 49 -2.01 -10.74 -6.04
N ASN A 50 -2.31 -11.52 -5.00
CA ASN A 50 -2.57 -12.96 -5.12
C ASN A 50 -3.89 -13.30 -5.83
N GLU A 51 -4.92 -12.47 -5.69
CA GLU A 51 -6.23 -12.69 -6.31
C GLU A 51 -6.23 -12.39 -7.82
N ILE A 52 -5.50 -11.35 -8.26
CA ILE A 52 -5.31 -11.06 -9.69
C ILE A 52 -4.43 -12.15 -10.33
N ASN A 53 -3.41 -12.63 -9.60
CA ASN A 53 -2.54 -13.72 -10.00
C ASN A 53 -1.68 -13.40 -11.25
N SER A 54 -1.06 -14.40 -11.87
CA SER A 54 -0.09 -14.25 -12.97
C SER A 54 1.02 -13.28 -12.56
N ASP A 55 1.21 -12.22 -13.33
CA ASP A 55 2.23 -11.21 -13.15
C ASP A 55 2.07 -10.54 -11.80
N MET A 56 0.81 -10.24 -11.41
CA MET A 56 0.49 -9.59 -10.14
C MET A 56 0.84 -10.42 -8.90
N ALA A 57 0.96 -11.75 -8.97
CA ALA A 57 1.33 -12.59 -7.81
C ALA A 57 2.84 -12.86 -7.71
N ALA A 58 3.65 -12.32 -8.62
CA ALA A 58 5.09 -12.58 -8.69
C ALA A 58 5.91 -11.30 -8.49
N SER A 59 7.23 -11.45 -8.33
CA SER A 59 8.16 -10.32 -8.20
C SER A 59 8.22 -9.42 -9.44
N PHE A 60 7.59 -9.81 -10.54
CA PHE A 60 7.45 -9.02 -11.76
C PHE A 60 6.08 -8.36 -11.89
N SER A 61 5.32 -8.24 -10.81
CA SER A 61 4.02 -7.55 -10.77
C SER A 61 4.01 -6.15 -11.39
N PRO A 62 5.08 -5.32 -11.35
CA PRO A 62 5.09 -4.05 -12.06
C PRO A 62 4.94 -4.14 -13.60
N ALA A 63 5.05 -5.34 -14.20
CA ALA A 63 4.81 -5.56 -15.63
C ALA A 63 3.32 -5.51 -15.99
N ASP A 64 2.41 -5.76 -15.04
CA ASP A 64 0.97 -5.63 -15.22
C ASP A 64 0.53 -4.17 -14.96
N PRO A 65 -0.17 -3.50 -15.89
CA PRO A 65 -0.67 -2.13 -15.67
C PRO A 65 -1.55 -1.95 -14.42
N LEU A 66 -2.21 -3.01 -13.94
CA LEU A 66 -3.01 -2.97 -12.71
C LEU A 66 -2.16 -2.72 -11.46
N PHE A 67 -0.86 -2.99 -11.50
CA PHE A 67 0.08 -2.67 -10.43
C PHE A 67 -0.01 -1.20 -10.02
N PHE A 68 0.00 -0.29 -10.99
CA PHE A 68 -0.02 1.14 -10.73
C PHE A 68 -1.33 1.59 -10.08
N LEU A 69 -2.46 1.02 -10.49
CA LEU A 69 -3.76 1.30 -9.88
C LEU A 69 -3.85 0.74 -8.46
N HIS A 70 -3.32 -0.48 -8.25
CA HIS A 70 -3.26 -1.11 -6.94
C HIS A 70 -2.41 -0.28 -5.97
N HIS A 71 -1.16 0.04 -6.33
CA HIS A 71 -0.26 0.83 -5.49
C HIS A 71 -0.72 2.28 -5.31
N ASN A 72 -1.45 2.88 -6.26
CA ASN A 72 -2.09 4.18 -6.03
C ASN A 72 -3.15 4.10 -4.92
N ASN A 73 -3.89 3.00 -4.83
CA ASN A 73 -4.83 2.82 -3.73
C ASN A 73 -4.12 2.50 -2.41
N VAL A 74 -3.01 1.76 -2.41
CA VAL A 74 -2.15 1.55 -1.23
C VAL A 74 -1.63 2.89 -0.70
N ASP A 75 -1.10 3.74 -1.58
CA ASP A 75 -0.68 5.10 -1.25
C ASP A 75 -1.83 5.95 -0.69
N ARG A 76 -3.01 5.88 -1.30
CA ARG A 76 -4.22 6.54 -0.77
C ARG A 76 -4.57 6.07 0.65
N LEU A 77 -4.39 4.79 0.97
CA LEU A 77 -4.63 4.27 2.32
C LEU A 77 -3.57 4.75 3.32
N TRP A 78 -2.31 4.88 2.88
CA TRP A 78 -1.24 5.48 3.67
C TRP A 78 -1.50 6.96 3.98
N ALA A 79 -1.80 7.77 2.96
CA ALA A 79 -2.16 9.18 3.12
C ALA A 79 -3.37 9.37 4.05
N ARG A 80 -4.37 8.47 3.97
CA ARG A 80 -5.51 8.45 4.91
C ARG A 80 -5.10 8.14 6.34
N TRP A 81 -4.18 7.22 6.54
CA TRP A 81 -3.67 6.90 7.87
C TRP A 81 -2.94 8.11 8.47
N GLN A 82 -2.09 8.78 7.68
CA GLN A 82 -1.39 10.00 8.12
C GLN A 82 -2.36 11.14 8.43
N GLY A 83 -3.37 11.36 7.59
CA GLY A 83 -4.35 12.43 7.77
C GLY A 83 -5.24 12.33 9.01
N ARG A 84 -5.17 11.23 9.78
CA ARG A 84 -5.90 11.07 11.06
C ARG A 84 -5.16 11.69 12.25
N ASP A 85 -3.85 11.88 12.14
CA ASP A 85 -3.01 12.47 13.19
C ASP A 85 -1.72 13.01 12.57
N ALA A 86 -1.49 14.31 12.67
CA ALA A 86 -0.32 14.97 12.07
C ALA A 86 1.02 14.43 12.58
N SER A 87 1.08 13.84 13.79
CA SER A 87 2.30 13.18 14.28
C SER A 87 2.76 12.03 13.39
N ARG A 88 1.85 11.42 12.63
CA ARG A 88 2.11 10.29 11.74
C ARG A 88 2.93 10.64 10.50
N LEU A 89 3.06 11.93 10.17
CA LEU A 89 4.01 12.38 9.15
C LEU A 89 5.46 12.14 9.59
N ASN A 90 5.71 12.01 10.89
CA ASN A 90 7.02 11.68 11.45
C ASN A 90 7.10 10.25 12.03
N ASP A 91 6.06 9.44 11.85
CA ASP A 91 6.01 8.08 12.34
C ASP A 91 6.45 7.13 11.23
N TYR A 92 7.77 6.91 11.18
CA TYR A 92 8.43 5.96 10.30
C TYR A 92 9.55 5.27 11.08
N SER A 93 9.43 3.96 11.24
CA SER A 93 10.38 3.14 11.99
C SER A 93 10.19 1.66 11.66
N GLY A 94 11.09 0.81 12.15
CA GLY A 94 11.07 -0.63 11.90
C GLY A 94 12.35 -1.08 11.23
N ASN A 95 12.30 -2.18 10.50
CA ASN A 95 13.48 -2.75 9.87
C ASN A 95 13.73 -2.16 8.49
N THR A 96 15.00 -2.05 8.12
CA THR A 96 15.42 -1.77 6.74
C THR A 96 15.38 -3.01 5.85
N VAL A 97 15.27 -4.20 6.45
CA VAL A 97 15.24 -5.49 5.74
C VAL A 97 14.06 -6.34 6.23
N GLN A 98 13.31 -6.92 5.28
CA GLN A 98 12.20 -7.83 5.58
C GLN A 98 12.71 -9.09 6.30
N GLY A 99 11.95 -9.57 7.30
CA GLY A 99 12.30 -10.78 8.07
C GLY A 99 13.30 -10.57 9.21
N GLN A 100 13.79 -9.35 9.42
CA GLN A 100 14.58 -8.98 10.60
C GLN A 100 13.67 -8.82 11.84
N SER A 101 14.20 -9.02 13.05
CA SER A 101 13.47 -8.64 14.28
C SER A 101 13.45 -7.12 14.42
N GLN A 102 12.27 -6.54 14.72
CA GLN A 102 12.04 -5.09 14.84
C GLN A 102 12.93 -4.38 15.88
N THR A 103 13.60 -5.14 16.76
CA THR A 103 14.50 -4.62 17.80
C THR A 103 15.95 -5.03 17.60
N ASP A 104 16.24 -5.93 16.66
CA ASP A 104 17.58 -6.45 16.46
C ASP A 104 18.37 -5.55 15.51
N ARG A 105 19.23 -4.70 16.07
CA ARG A 105 20.14 -3.84 15.29
C ARG A 105 21.46 -4.51 14.92
N SER A 106 21.63 -5.80 15.21
CA SER A 106 22.94 -6.47 15.07
C SER A 106 23.35 -6.69 13.61
N ARG A 107 22.39 -6.79 12.69
CA ARG A 107 22.64 -7.07 11.26
C ARG A 107 22.47 -5.84 10.38
N TYR A 108 21.38 -5.10 10.56
CA TYR A 108 21.08 -3.90 9.79
C TYR A 108 20.50 -2.80 10.69
N PRO A 109 20.77 -1.51 10.40
CA PRO A 109 20.17 -0.42 11.14
C PRO A 109 18.64 -0.42 11.00
N LEU A 110 17.95 0.12 12.01
CA LEU A 110 16.52 0.39 11.90
C LEU A 110 16.27 1.55 10.94
N ALA A 111 15.11 1.52 10.31
CA ALA A 111 14.69 2.54 9.37
C ALA A 111 14.48 3.89 10.07
N THR A 112 14.87 4.97 9.42
CA THR A 112 14.76 6.34 9.93
C THR A 112 14.28 7.31 8.86
N LEU A 113 13.73 8.44 9.30
CA LEU A 113 13.40 9.58 8.44
C LEU A 113 14.61 10.22 7.75
N ASP A 114 15.83 9.87 8.17
CA ASP A 114 17.09 10.34 7.59
C ASP A 114 17.66 9.39 6.53
N ASP A 115 17.03 8.23 6.33
CA ASP A 115 17.42 7.30 5.29
C ASP A 115 17.19 7.94 3.91
N THR A 116 18.06 7.57 2.97
CA THR A 116 18.04 8.08 1.61
C THR A 116 17.42 7.04 0.69
N ILE A 117 16.43 7.46 -0.08
CA ILE A 117 15.84 6.69 -1.16
C ILE A 117 16.48 7.15 -2.47
N ASP A 118 17.14 6.21 -3.15
CA ASP A 118 17.62 6.37 -4.51
C ASP A 118 16.68 5.59 -5.44
N VAL A 119 15.95 6.31 -6.29
CA VAL A 119 15.01 5.72 -7.26
C VAL A 119 15.72 5.13 -8.48
N GLY A 120 17.05 5.31 -8.62
CA GLY A 120 17.85 4.73 -9.68
C GLY A 120 17.55 5.27 -11.08
N ILE A 121 16.78 6.36 -11.19
CA ILE A 121 16.42 7.00 -12.45
C ILE A 121 17.35 8.20 -12.66
N GLN A 122 18.05 8.23 -13.79
CA GLN A 122 18.94 9.32 -14.13
C GLN A 122 18.21 10.68 -14.08
N GLY A 123 18.78 11.63 -13.33
CA GLY A 123 18.20 12.96 -13.13
C GLY A 123 17.37 13.11 -11.86
N PHE A 124 17.09 12.02 -11.14
CA PHE A 124 16.48 12.07 -9.82
C PHE A 124 17.57 11.97 -8.76
N LEU A 125 17.77 13.07 -8.01
CA LEU A 125 18.69 13.06 -6.88
C LEU A 125 18.12 12.18 -5.76
N PRO A 126 18.98 11.53 -4.97
CA PRO A 126 18.52 10.80 -3.80
C PRO A 126 17.77 11.74 -2.85
N VAL A 127 16.63 11.28 -2.35
CA VAL A 127 15.73 12.05 -1.46
C VAL A 127 15.68 11.42 -0.08
N LYS A 128 15.44 12.23 0.95
CA LYS A 128 15.27 11.69 2.30
C LYS A 128 13.85 11.15 2.48
N VAL A 129 13.68 10.10 3.28
CA VAL A 129 12.34 9.60 3.63
C VAL A 129 11.44 10.72 4.17
N ARG A 130 11.95 11.61 5.05
CA ARG A 130 11.18 12.75 5.58
C ARG A 130 10.57 13.65 4.51
N ASP A 131 11.21 13.76 3.34
CA ASP A 131 10.76 14.63 2.26
C ASP A 131 9.61 14.00 1.47
N LEU A 132 9.36 12.70 1.66
CA LEU A 132 8.32 11.91 0.99
C LEU A 132 7.15 11.56 1.91
N MET A 133 7.24 11.86 3.21
CA MET A 133 6.19 11.49 4.15
C MET A 133 4.91 12.32 3.98
N ASP A 134 4.96 13.50 3.38
CA ASP A 134 3.78 14.34 3.14
C ASP A 134 3.47 14.43 1.65
N THR A 135 2.38 13.78 1.22
CA THR A 135 1.94 13.84 -0.19
C THR A 135 1.63 15.27 -0.62
N GLN A 136 1.19 16.13 0.30
CA GLN A 136 0.87 17.54 0.04
C GLN A 136 2.06 18.47 0.33
N GLY A 137 3.19 17.91 0.75
CA GLY A 137 4.44 18.63 0.93
C GLY A 137 5.06 19.07 -0.41
N PRO A 138 6.12 19.88 -0.36
CA PRO A 138 6.72 20.51 -1.54
C PRO A 138 7.33 19.49 -2.53
N THR A 139 7.73 18.31 -2.07
CA THR A 139 8.36 17.28 -2.90
C THR A 139 7.36 16.55 -3.78
N LEU A 140 6.20 16.18 -3.22
CA LEU A 140 5.21 15.31 -3.88
C LEU A 140 4.03 16.12 -4.46
N CYS A 141 3.54 17.12 -3.73
CA CYS A 141 2.53 18.07 -4.16
C CYS A 141 1.27 17.46 -4.80
N TYR A 142 0.74 16.36 -4.24
CA TYR A 142 -0.54 15.78 -4.64
C TYR A 142 -1.45 15.47 -3.44
N LYS A 143 -2.75 15.37 -3.72
CA LYS A 143 -3.78 15.05 -2.72
C LYS A 143 -4.48 13.74 -3.06
N ALA A 144 -4.40 12.77 -2.16
CA ALA A 144 -5.14 11.52 -2.29
C ALA A 144 -6.66 11.74 -2.18
N SER A 145 -7.45 10.97 -2.94
CA SER A 145 -8.91 11.11 -2.97
C SER A 145 -9.57 10.71 -1.63
N PRO A 146 -10.40 11.60 -1.03
CA PRO A 146 -11.13 11.31 0.19
C PRO A 146 -12.39 10.45 -0.05
N VAL A 147 -12.73 10.11 -1.30
CA VAL A 147 -13.95 9.37 -1.63
C VAL A 147 -13.79 7.89 -1.34
N VAL A 148 -14.69 7.32 -0.53
CA VAL A 148 -14.95 5.87 -0.48
C VAL A 148 -16.25 5.66 -1.26
N LEU A 149 -16.17 4.93 -2.38
CA LEU A 149 -17.36 4.68 -3.19
C LEU A 149 -18.23 3.63 -2.49
N PRO A 150 -19.52 3.90 -2.22
CA PRO A 150 -20.42 2.85 -1.81
C PRO A 150 -20.52 1.81 -2.93
N ILE A 151 -20.58 0.53 -2.56
CA ILE A 151 -20.64 -0.63 -3.47
C ILE A 151 -21.87 -0.60 -4.41
N ASN A 152 -22.84 0.29 -4.18
CA ASN A 152 -24.07 0.42 -4.95
C ASN A 152 -23.90 1.20 -6.27
N ARG A 153 -22.92 0.85 -7.11
CA ARG A 153 -22.83 1.35 -8.49
C ARG A 153 -22.98 0.24 -9.51
N LEU A 154 -24.11 -0.46 -9.45
CA LEU A 154 -24.69 -1.14 -10.60
C LEU A 154 -26.22 -1.04 -10.46
N SER A 155 -26.79 -0.04 -11.12
CA SER A 155 -28.22 0.02 -11.48
C SER A 155 -28.29 0.20 -12.97
#